data_AF-A0A2U9NNM7-F1
#
_entry.id   AF-A0A2U9NNM7-F1
#
_cell.length_a   1.000
_cell.length_b   1.000
_cell.length_c   1.000
_cell.angle_alpha   90.00
_cell.angle_beta   90.00
_cell.angle_gamma   90.00
#
_symmetry.space_group_name_H-M   'P 1'
#
loop_
_entity.id
_entity.type
_entity.pdbx_description
1 polymer ?
#
loop_
_entity_poly.entity_id
_entity_poly.type
_entity_poly.pdbx_seq_one_letter_code
_entity_poly.pdbx_strand_id
1 'polypeptide(L)'
;MTIREQFFTLRQSFFDVVAVGFQKVATAFGFPENPGMPLFPQREYFWNKVSLSDELPVRNVRFPPDTNPQNYIEILIGDSPKPNPLPRFFYESKADGFYSFYIENYKNLMFLPNWLSEFLQVRCHLCLDITFLEVCRETVFIMLVTYYYMISFRIFIAWLISINPYSFPIAYFIALVDWIEDASMGLLPVVGGISLATPLLLTVVGKIADSLNHLVFTMPFLPSEGIPGKAIINGDIKNVLIFRYLPILWYKYPIPNEIREFWYSERPDILKYMQKAYENVDIQFLPDRIIKANEFISTLPIYDVNHLGSYIDLKTNLLTINNRVELQELFDSSNSIIHTLIGIFIS
;
A
#
# COMPACT_ATOMS: atom_id res chain seq x y z
N MET A 1 -47.49 -36.42 -5.50
CA MET A 1 -46.37 -35.98 -6.35
C MET A 1 -45.29 -37.05 -6.29
N THR A 2 -44.91 -37.64 -7.42
CA THR A 2 -43.85 -38.67 -7.44
C THR A 2 -42.47 -38.01 -7.30
N ILE A 3 -41.49 -38.72 -6.73
CA ILE A 3 -40.10 -38.22 -6.59
C ILE A 3 -39.56 -37.68 -7.92
N ARG A 4 -39.92 -38.34 -9.03
CA ARG A 4 -39.58 -37.92 -10.39
C ARG A 4 -40.11 -36.51 -10.73
N GLU A 5 -41.35 -36.20 -10.38
CA GLU A 5 -41.95 -34.87 -10.60
C GLU A 5 -41.23 -33.78 -9.80
N GLN A 6 -40.83 -34.08 -8.56
CA GLN A 6 -40.07 -33.16 -7.72
C GLN A 6 -38.69 -32.84 -8.30
N PHE A 7 -37.99 -33.84 -8.84
CA PHE A 7 -36.73 -33.62 -9.55
C PHE A 7 -36.90 -32.79 -10.83
N PHE A 8 -37.99 -33.00 -11.58
CA PHE A 8 -38.29 -32.18 -12.74
C PHE A 8 -38.56 -30.72 -12.36
N THR A 9 -39.33 -30.47 -11.30
CA THR A 9 -39.58 -29.10 -10.82
C THR A 9 -38.32 -28.42 -10.29
N LEU A 10 -37.46 -29.15 -9.59
CA LEU A 10 -36.19 -28.60 -9.08
C LEU A 10 -35.24 -28.27 -10.23
N ARG A 11 -35.14 -29.15 -11.23
CA ARG A 11 -34.34 -28.94 -12.43
C ARG A 11 -34.83 -27.72 -13.21
N GLN A 12 -36.15 -27.56 -13.36
CA GLN A 12 -36.73 -26.41 -14.05
C GLN A 12 -36.42 -25.11 -13.30
N SER A 13 -36.64 -25.09 -11.98
CA SER A 13 -36.29 -23.96 -11.12
C SER A 13 -34.81 -23.58 -11.23
N PHE A 14 -33.91 -24.56 -11.27
CA PHE A 14 -32.48 -24.31 -11.44
C PHE A 14 -32.19 -23.64 -12.79
N PHE A 15 -32.76 -24.14 -13.89
CA PHE A 15 -32.56 -23.54 -15.20
C PHE A 15 -33.13 -22.12 -15.28
N ASP A 16 -34.27 -21.86 -14.64
CA ASP A 16 -34.87 -20.52 -14.62
C ASP A 16 -33.97 -19.53 -13.86
N VAL A 17 -33.39 -19.94 -12.72
CA VAL A 17 -32.45 -19.11 -11.96
C VAL A 17 -31.18 -18.83 -12.77
N VAL A 18 -30.62 -19.85 -13.42
CA VAL A 18 -29.44 -19.70 -14.27
C VAL A 18 -29.74 -18.78 -15.46
N ALA A 19 -30.90 -18.93 -16.09
CA ALA A 19 -31.34 -18.10 -17.22
C ALA A 19 -31.47 -16.63 -16.82
N VAL A 20 -32.09 -16.32 -15.68
CA VAL A 20 -32.19 -14.94 -15.15
C VAL A 20 -30.81 -14.38 -14.82
N GLY A 21 -29.90 -15.20 -14.29
CA GLY A 21 -28.50 -14.82 -14.05
C GLY A 21 -27.78 -14.42 -15.34
N PHE A 22 -27.84 -15.28 -16.36
CA PHE A 22 -27.26 -14.97 -17.68
C PHE A 22 -27.90 -13.75 -18.33
N GLN A 23 -29.22 -13.59 -18.19
CA GLN A 23 -29.91 -12.42 -18.73
C GLN A 23 -29.40 -11.13 -18.08
N LYS A 24 -29.25 -11.08 -16.75
CA LYS A 24 -28.71 -9.90 -16.05
C LYS A 24 -27.28 -9.58 -16.49
N VAL A 25 -26.43 -10.60 -16.62
CA VAL A 25 -25.06 -10.43 -17.12
C VAL A 25 -25.11 -9.89 -18.55
N ALA A 26 -25.92 -10.47 -19.42
CA ALA A 26 -26.05 -10.06 -20.82
C ALA A 26 -26.61 -8.63 -20.96
N THR A 27 -27.59 -8.23 -20.15
CA THR A 27 -28.13 -6.85 -20.15
C THR A 27 -27.05 -5.84 -19.74
N ALA A 28 -26.15 -6.18 -18.81
CA ALA A 28 -25.01 -5.32 -18.48
C ALA A 28 -24.06 -5.12 -19.67
N PHE A 29 -24.03 -6.06 -20.63
CA PHE A 29 -23.33 -5.94 -21.91
C PHE A 29 -24.21 -5.41 -23.06
N GLY A 30 -25.38 -4.86 -22.76
CA GLY A 30 -26.27 -4.23 -23.74
C GLY A 30 -27.14 -5.18 -24.57
N PHE A 31 -27.23 -6.48 -24.24
CA PHE A 31 -28.20 -7.38 -24.89
C PHE A 31 -29.65 -7.01 -24.51
N PRO A 32 -30.63 -7.16 -25.43
CA PRO A 32 -30.53 -7.76 -26.76
C PRO A 32 -30.13 -6.79 -27.88
N GLU A 33 -30.05 -5.50 -27.59
CA GLU A 33 -29.86 -4.44 -28.61
C GLU A 33 -28.39 -4.20 -28.99
N ASN A 34 -27.45 -4.92 -28.39
CA ASN A 34 -26.04 -4.80 -28.71
C ASN A 34 -25.77 -5.25 -30.16
N PRO A 35 -25.35 -4.35 -31.08
CA PRO A 35 -25.09 -4.70 -32.48
C PRO A 35 -23.86 -5.61 -32.66
N GLY A 36 -23.21 -6.00 -31.56
CA GLY A 36 -22.01 -6.83 -31.55
C GLY A 36 -20.76 -6.03 -31.89
N MET A 37 -19.64 -6.74 -32.03
CA MET A 37 -18.40 -6.12 -32.49
C MET A 37 -18.54 -5.77 -33.98
N PRO A 38 -18.35 -4.51 -34.39
CA PRO A 38 -18.48 -4.13 -35.79
C PRO A 38 -17.41 -4.87 -36.61
N LEU A 39 -17.83 -5.50 -37.71
CA LEU A 39 -16.93 -6.26 -38.62
C LEU A 39 -15.86 -5.38 -39.27
N PHE A 40 -16.08 -4.07 -39.28
CA PHE A 40 -15.14 -3.08 -39.74
C PHE A 40 -14.97 -2.02 -38.66
N PRO A 41 -13.73 -1.65 -38.29
CA PRO A 41 -13.52 -0.56 -37.35
C PRO A 41 -14.17 0.71 -37.91
N GLN A 42 -14.96 1.41 -37.10
CA GLN A 42 -15.55 2.69 -37.48
C GLN A 42 -14.44 3.69 -37.86
N ARG A 43 -14.71 4.65 -38.76
CA ARG A 43 -13.70 5.62 -39.23
C ARG A 43 -12.96 6.36 -38.10
N GLU A 44 -13.60 6.53 -36.94
CA GLU A 44 -13.00 7.11 -35.73
C GLU A 44 -11.85 6.29 -35.16
N TYR A 45 -11.78 4.97 -35.41
CA TYR A 45 -10.66 4.13 -34.96
C TYR A 45 -9.33 4.51 -35.63
N PHE A 46 -9.37 4.99 -36.88
CA PHE A 46 -8.17 5.44 -37.59
C PHE A 46 -7.68 6.83 -37.14
N TRP A 47 -8.54 7.60 -36.49
CA TRP A 47 -8.28 8.97 -36.02
C TRP A 47 -8.53 9.13 -34.53
N ASN A 48 -8.47 8.03 -33.76
CA ASN A 48 -8.49 8.15 -32.31
C ASN A 48 -7.26 8.96 -31.93
N LYS A 49 -7.48 10.12 -31.28
CA LYS A 49 -6.38 10.89 -30.69
C LYS A 49 -5.60 9.92 -29.82
N VAL A 50 -4.34 9.68 -30.17
CA VAL A 50 -3.40 8.91 -29.35
C VAL A 50 -3.56 9.42 -27.94
N SER A 51 -4.04 8.58 -27.02
CA SER A 51 -4.20 9.01 -25.64
C SER A 51 -2.81 9.29 -25.11
N LEU A 52 -2.67 10.28 -24.22
CA LEU A 52 -1.37 10.61 -23.64
C LEU A 52 -0.73 9.40 -22.93
N SER A 53 -1.53 8.40 -22.56
CA SER A 53 -1.09 7.10 -22.04
C SER A 53 -0.48 6.15 -23.08
N ASP A 54 -0.81 6.29 -24.37
CA ASP A 54 -0.27 5.45 -25.44
C ASP A 54 1.13 5.87 -25.89
N GLU A 55 1.53 7.12 -25.64
CA GLU A 55 2.89 7.63 -25.88
C GLU A 55 3.87 7.25 -24.76
N LEU A 56 3.39 6.67 -23.65
CA LEU A 56 4.24 6.32 -22.51
C LEU A 56 5.06 5.06 -22.78
N PRO A 57 6.34 5.03 -22.37
CA PRO A 57 7.16 3.82 -22.48
C PRO A 57 6.59 2.70 -21.60
N VAL A 58 6.79 1.46 -22.04
CA VAL A 58 6.52 0.26 -21.23
C VAL A 58 7.78 -0.08 -20.45
N ARG A 59 7.65 -0.28 -19.14
CA ARG A 59 8.76 -0.70 -18.29
C ARG A 59 8.97 -2.20 -18.43
N ASN A 60 10.12 -2.62 -18.96
CA ASN A 60 10.43 -4.03 -19.09
C ASN A 60 11.19 -4.52 -17.85
N VAL A 61 10.52 -5.28 -17.00
CA VAL A 61 11.16 -6.02 -15.89
C VAL A 61 11.12 -7.49 -16.25
N ARG A 62 12.25 -8.19 -16.13
CA ARG A 62 12.32 -9.62 -16.42
C ARG A 62 11.74 -10.40 -15.24
N PHE A 63 10.92 -11.40 -15.55
CA PHE A 63 10.48 -12.41 -14.60
C PHE A 63 10.85 -13.82 -15.11
N PRO A 64 11.46 -14.70 -14.29
CA PRO A 64 12.02 -14.43 -12.96
C PRO A 64 13.19 -13.41 -13.03
N PRO A 65 13.56 -12.77 -11.90
CA PRO A 65 14.63 -11.78 -11.87
C PRO A 65 16.00 -12.41 -12.19
N ASP A 66 16.92 -11.59 -12.71
CA ASP A 66 18.30 -12.00 -12.93
C ASP A 66 19.02 -12.26 -11.59
N THR A 67 19.80 -13.33 -11.53
CA THR A 67 20.57 -13.70 -10.33
C THR A 67 21.82 -12.83 -10.21
N ASN A 68 21.92 -12.06 -9.14
CA ASN A 68 23.06 -11.21 -8.81
C ASN A 68 23.47 -11.45 -7.34
N PRO A 69 24.16 -12.56 -7.04
CA PRO A 69 24.55 -12.90 -5.68
C PRO A 69 25.50 -11.85 -5.10
N GLN A 70 25.19 -11.35 -3.91
CA GLN A 70 25.99 -10.37 -3.17
C GLN A 70 26.89 -11.03 -2.13
N ASN A 71 26.50 -12.20 -1.62
CA ASN A 71 27.19 -12.90 -0.55
C ASN A 71 27.65 -14.31 -0.96
N TYR A 72 28.72 -14.82 -0.34
CA TYR A 72 29.18 -16.21 -0.58
C TYR A 72 28.12 -17.27 -0.24
N ILE A 73 27.25 -16.99 0.73
CA ILE A 73 26.13 -17.87 1.08
C ILE A 73 25.10 -17.92 -0.06
N GLU A 74 24.83 -16.79 -0.72
CA GLU A 74 23.93 -16.72 -1.87
C GLU A 74 24.54 -17.43 -3.10
N ILE A 75 25.87 -17.43 -3.23
CA ILE A 75 26.54 -18.23 -4.27
C ILE A 75 26.33 -19.74 -4.01
N LEU A 76 26.37 -20.16 -2.74
CA LEU A 76 26.26 -21.57 -2.37
C LEU A 76 24.81 -22.09 -2.40
N ILE A 77 23.86 -21.33 -1.87
CA ILE A 77 22.46 -21.75 -1.68
C ILE A 77 21.56 -21.29 -2.83
N GLY A 78 21.94 -20.22 -3.52
CA GLY A 78 21.13 -19.53 -4.51
C GLY A 78 20.82 -18.09 -4.07
N ASP A 79 20.71 -17.20 -5.05
CA ASP A 79 20.37 -15.79 -4.83
C ASP A 79 18.90 -15.63 -4.40
N SER A 80 18.66 -14.69 -3.49
CA SER A 80 17.30 -14.35 -3.08
C SER A 80 16.68 -13.42 -4.14
N PRO A 81 15.52 -13.77 -4.72
CA PRO A 81 14.92 -12.97 -5.77
C PRO A 81 14.44 -11.63 -5.21
N LYS A 82 15.09 -10.54 -5.63
CA LYS A 82 14.75 -9.19 -5.20
C LYS A 82 13.78 -8.53 -6.19
N PRO A 83 12.69 -7.90 -5.72
CA PRO A 83 11.85 -7.10 -6.60
C PRO A 83 12.62 -5.87 -7.08
N ASN A 84 12.29 -5.38 -8.27
CA ASN A 84 12.82 -4.11 -8.78
C ASN A 84 11.71 -3.05 -8.72
N PRO A 85 11.49 -2.37 -7.58
CA PRO A 85 10.46 -1.34 -7.47
C PRO A 85 10.86 -0.06 -8.20
N LEU A 86 9.87 0.78 -8.52
CA LEU A 86 10.14 2.08 -9.12
C LEU A 86 10.63 3.07 -8.05
N PRO A 87 11.80 3.74 -8.24
CA PRO A 87 12.29 4.73 -7.29
C PRO A 87 11.43 6.00 -7.32
N ARG A 88 11.33 6.67 -6.16
CA ARG A 88 10.67 7.96 -5.99
C ARG A 88 11.72 9.03 -5.74
N PHE A 89 11.65 10.15 -6.45
CA PHE A 89 12.59 11.24 -6.29
C PHE A 89 11.93 12.38 -5.53
N PHE A 90 12.34 12.55 -4.27
CA PHE A 90 11.87 13.64 -3.42
C PHE A 90 12.59 14.94 -3.76
N TYR A 91 11.85 16.05 -3.74
CA TYR A 91 12.40 17.38 -3.91
C TYR A 91 11.68 18.37 -3.00
N GLU A 92 12.44 19.31 -2.44
CA GLU A 92 11.90 20.37 -1.60
C GLU A 92 11.93 21.68 -2.39
N SER A 93 10.78 22.35 -2.49
CA SER A 93 10.66 23.65 -3.15
C SER A 93 9.74 24.55 -2.34
N LYS A 94 10.09 25.84 -2.21
CA LYS A 94 9.25 26.83 -1.52
C LYS A 94 7.90 27.05 -2.22
N ALA A 95 7.79 26.70 -3.50
CA ALA A 95 6.55 26.83 -4.27
C ALA A 95 5.72 25.54 -4.26
N ASP A 96 6.35 24.38 -4.35
CA ASP A 96 5.66 23.09 -4.49
C ASP A 96 5.47 22.34 -3.16
N GLY A 97 6.22 22.66 -2.09
CA GLY A 97 6.14 22.04 -0.77
C GLY A 97 7.33 21.18 -0.36
N PHE A 98 7.25 20.58 0.83
CA PHE A 98 8.31 19.75 1.46
C PHE A 98 8.17 18.24 1.20
N TYR A 99 6.95 17.75 0.97
CA TYR A 99 6.69 16.32 0.75
C TYR A 99 6.54 15.97 -0.74
N SER A 100 6.94 16.88 -1.62
CA SER A 100 6.75 16.72 -3.05
C SER A 100 7.74 15.71 -3.62
N PHE A 101 7.24 14.83 -4.47
CA PHE A 101 8.07 13.86 -5.18
C PHE A 101 7.52 13.63 -6.58
N TYR A 102 8.38 13.11 -7.44
CA TYR A 102 7.96 12.65 -8.75
C TYR A 102 8.43 11.21 -8.99
N ILE A 103 7.69 10.53 -9.84
CA ILE A 103 8.00 9.18 -10.31
C ILE A 103 8.01 9.17 -11.84
N GLU A 104 8.83 8.32 -12.45
CA GLU A 104 8.79 8.12 -13.90
C GLU A 104 7.44 7.50 -14.31
N ASN A 105 6.81 8.04 -15.35
CA ASN A 105 5.50 7.59 -15.80
C ASN A 105 5.64 6.52 -16.88
N TYR A 106 5.17 5.31 -16.59
CA TYR A 106 5.17 4.16 -17.52
C TYR A 106 3.74 3.67 -17.77
N LYS A 107 3.52 3.03 -18.92
CA LYS A 107 2.21 2.50 -19.31
C LYS A 107 1.69 1.38 -18.41
N ASN A 108 2.59 0.59 -17.83
CA ASN A 108 2.30 -0.59 -17.02
C ASN A 108 2.40 -0.34 -15.51
N LEU A 109 2.39 0.91 -15.06
CA LEU A 109 2.36 1.21 -13.63
C LEU A 109 1.05 0.76 -13.00
N MET A 110 1.17 0.06 -11.88
CA MET A 110 0.03 -0.33 -11.05
C MET A 110 0.07 0.49 -9.77
N PHE A 111 -1.02 1.21 -9.52
CA PHE A 111 -1.22 1.91 -8.26
C PHE A 111 -2.19 1.12 -7.38
N LEU A 112 -2.11 1.35 -6.07
CA LEU A 112 -3.14 0.83 -5.18
C LEU A 112 -4.48 1.52 -5.50
N PRO A 113 -5.61 0.84 -5.31
CA PRO A 113 -6.90 1.51 -5.34
C PRO A 113 -6.95 2.64 -4.30
N ASN A 114 -7.57 3.77 -4.63
CA ASN A 114 -7.65 4.93 -3.74
C ASN A 114 -8.22 4.58 -2.35
N TRP A 115 -9.27 3.76 -2.31
CA TRP A 115 -9.89 3.32 -1.05
C TRP A 115 -8.91 2.52 -0.16
N LEU A 116 -8.05 1.71 -0.78
CA LEU A 116 -7.08 0.89 -0.07
C LEU A 116 -5.91 1.74 0.44
N SER A 117 -5.44 2.69 -0.39
CA SER A 117 -4.43 3.66 0.02
C SER A 117 -4.93 4.52 1.18
N GLU A 118 -6.16 5.03 1.11
CA GLU A 118 -6.82 5.77 2.21
C GLU A 118 -6.91 4.92 3.48
N PHE A 119 -7.35 3.67 3.35
CA PHE A 119 -7.45 2.74 4.48
C PHE A 119 -6.10 2.52 5.17
N LEU A 120 -5.04 2.24 4.41
CA LEU A 120 -3.70 2.01 4.95
C LEU A 120 -3.15 3.25 5.66
N GLN A 121 -3.35 4.43 5.09
CA GLN A 121 -2.85 5.68 5.69
C GLN A 121 -3.61 6.04 6.97
N VAL A 122 -4.95 5.98 6.94
CA VAL A 122 -5.81 6.43 8.06
C VAL A 122 -5.91 5.38 9.18
N ARG A 123 -6.07 4.10 8.84
CA ARG A 123 -6.29 3.03 9.84
C ARG A 123 -4.98 2.39 10.31
N CYS A 124 -4.03 2.18 9.41
CA CYS A 124 -2.75 1.58 9.76
C CYS A 124 -1.69 2.63 10.17
N HIS A 125 -2.01 3.93 10.11
CA HIS A 125 -1.12 5.05 10.44
C HIS A 125 0.15 5.13 9.56
N LEU A 126 0.13 4.53 8.36
CA LEU A 126 1.27 4.47 7.43
C LEU A 126 1.26 5.67 6.48
N CYS A 127 1.57 6.85 7.02
CA CYS A 127 1.45 8.11 6.27
C CYS A 127 2.72 8.50 5.49
N LEU A 128 3.88 8.54 6.16
CA LEU A 128 5.15 8.92 5.52
C LEU A 128 6.09 7.74 5.33
N ASP A 129 6.10 6.82 6.28
CA ASP A 129 6.96 5.64 6.21
C ASP A 129 6.30 4.53 5.37
N ILE A 130 6.94 4.20 4.24
CA ILE A 130 6.52 3.11 3.35
C ILE A 130 7.29 1.82 3.60
N THR A 131 8.29 1.82 4.49
CA THR A 131 9.24 0.70 4.68
C THR A 131 8.49 -0.61 4.94
N PHE A 132 7.45 -0.56 5.78
CA PHE A 132 6.63 -1.73 6.07
C PHE A 132 5.91 -2.29 4.83
N LEU A 133 5.36 -1.43 3.97
CA LEU A 133 4.69 -1.86 2.74
C LEU A 133 5.68 -2.45 1.74
N GLU A 134 6.89 -1.89 1.66
CA GLU A 134 7.94 -2.40 0.79
C GLU A 134 8.41 -3.79 1.23
N VAL A 135 8.61 -4.00 2.54
CA VAL A 135 8.93 -5.31 3.12
C VAL A 135 7.81 -6.32 2.87
N CYS A 136 6.55 -5.90 3.01
CA CYS A 136 5.41 -6.77 2.72
C CYS A 136 5.38 -7.18 1.23
N ARG A 137 5.54 -6.23 0.32
CA ARG A 137 5.64 -6.48 -1.13
C ARG A 137 6.80 -7.43 -1.45
N GLU A 138 7.98 -7.20 -0.87
CA GLU A 138 9.16 -8.05 -1.06
C GLU A 138 8.93 -9.47 -0.56
N THR A 139 8.33 -9.62 0.63
CA THR A 139 7.99 -10.94 1.19
C THR A 139 7.04 -11.71 0.27
N VAL A 140 5.98 -11.06 -0.21
CA VAL A 140 5.03 -11.69 -1.15
C VAL A 140 5.71 -12.03 -2.48
N PHE A 141 6.59 -11.16 -2.98
CA PHE A 141 7.35 -11.41 -4.20
C PHE A 141 8.25 -12.64 -4.07
N ILE A 142 9.04 -12.73 -3.00
CA ILE A 142 9.92 -13.88 -2.71
C ILE A 142 9.09 -15.17 -2.59
N MET A 143 7.94 -15.11 -1.91
CA MET A 143 7.02 -16.25 -1.77
C MET A 143 6.54 -16.75 -3.15
N LEU A 144 6.13 -15.84 -4.04
CA LEU A 144 5.66 -16.18 -5.38
C LEU A 144 6.77 -16.73 -6.27
N VAL A 145 7.97 -16.15 -6.23
CA VAL A 145 9.12 -16.64 -7.02
C VAL A 145 9.56 -18.01 -6.54
N THR A 146 9.59 -18.23 -5.21
CA THR A 146 9.90 -19.54 -4.63
C THR A 146 8.87 -20.57 -5.06
N TYR A 147 7.58 -20.22 -5.03
CA TYR A 147 6.50 -21.07 -5.52
C TYR A 147 6.63 -21.38 -7.03
N TYR A 148 6.98 -20.39 -7.85
CA TYR A 148 7.23 -20.56 -9.28
C TYR A 148 8.37 -21.56 -9.56
N TYR A 149 9.48 -21.46 -8.82
CA TYR A 149 10.58 -22.41 -8.92
C TYR A 149 10.19 -23.80 -8.42
N MET A 150 9.37 -23.89 -7.38
CA MET A 150 8.85 -25.16 -6.87
C MET A 150 7.98 -25.89 -7.91
N ILE A 151 7.11 -25.17 -8.63
CA ILE A 151 6.34 -25.74 -9.77
C ILE A 151 7.29 -26.16 -10.90
N SER A 152 8.26 -25.33 -11.25
CA SER A 152 9.22 -25.62 -12.32
C SER A 152 10.04 -26.89 -12.00
N PHE A 153 10.49 -27.02 -10.76
CA PHE A 153 11.19 -28.21 -10.27
C PHE A 153 10.30 -29.44 -10.24
N ARG A 154 9.01 -29.30 -9.87
CA ARG A 154 8.01 -30.37 -9.96
C ARG A 154 7.85 -30.86 -11.39
N ILE A 155 7.79 -29.97 -12.39
CA ILE A 155 7.70 -30.36 -13.80
C ILE A 155 8.94 -31.16 -14.21
N PHE A 156 10.13 -30.67 -13.87
CA PHE A 156 11.39 -31.37 -14.16
C PHE A 156 11.41 -32.79 -13.57
N ILE A 157 10.99 -32.91 -12.32
CA ILE A 157 10.87 -34.19 -11.62
C ILE A 157 9.84 -35.12 -12.28
N ALA A 158 8.69 -34.60 -12.71
CA ALA A 158 7.66 -35.38 -13.37
C ALA A 158 8.17 -35.99 -14.69
N TRP A 159 8.96 -35.23 -15.45
CA TRP A 159 9.67 -35.75 -16.62
C TRP A 159 10.66 -36.86 -16.27
N LEU A 160 11.34 -36.76 -15.12
CA LEU A 160 12.29 -37.79 -14.67
C LEU A 160 11.58 -39.10 -14.29
N ILE A 161 10.41 -39.06 -13.67
CA ILE A 161 9.58 -40.26 -13.41
C ILE A 161 9.13 -40.92 -14.73
N SER A 162 8.85 -40.12 -15.76
CA SER A 162 8.46 -40.67 -17.07
C SER A 162 9.56 -41.54 -17.69
N ILE A 163 10.83 -41.32 -17.34
CA ILE A 163 11.98 -42.09 -17.83
C ILE A 163 12.35 -43.21 -16.84
N ASN A 164 12.24 -42.95 -15.54
CA ASN A 164 12.60 -43.88 -14.46
C ASN A 164 11.38 -44.21 -13.57
N PRO A 165 10.88 -45.45 -13.58
CA PRO A 165 9.63 -45.84 -12.90
C PRO A 165 9.69 -45.87 -11.36
N TYR A 166 10.82 -45.50 -10.73
CA TYR A 166 10.89 -45.35 -9.27
C TYR A 166 10.17 -44.07 -8.82
N SER A 167 8.93 -44.23 -8.38
CA SER A 167 8.05 -43.14 -7.94
C SER A 167 8.28 -42.70 -6.49
N PHE A 168 8.88 -43.54 -5.63
CA PHE A 168 9.20 -43.21 -4.25
C PHE A 168 10.66 -42.72 -4.14
N PRO A 169 10.97 -41.60 -3.45
CA PRO A 169 10.09 -40.74 -2.63
C PRO A 169 9.42 -39.58 -3.40
N ILE A 170 9.68 -39.50 -4.70
CA ILE A 170 9.38 -38.36 -5.56
C ILE A 170 7.89 -37.99 -5.59
N ALA A 171 7.00 -38.99 -5.51
CA ALA A 171 5.55 -38.81 -5.50
C ALA A 171 5.05 -37.94 -4.34
N TYR A 172 5.71 -37.97 -3.16
CA TYR A 172 5.33 -37.12 -2.04
C TYR A 172 5.64 -35.65 -2.28
N PHE A 173 6.75 -35.37 -2.96
CA PHE A 173 7.11 -34.01 -3.34
C PHE A 173 6.09 -33.44 -4.34
N ILE A 174 5.69 -34.24 -5.33
CA ILE A 174 4.67 -33.85 -6.31
C ILE A 174 3.34 -33.53 -5.61
N ALA A 175 2.89 -34.39 -4.69
CA ALA A 175 1.64 -34.16 -3.95
C ALA A 175 1.64 -32.90 -3.07
N LEU A 176 2.80 -32.46 -2.58
CA LEU A 176 2.92 -31.23 -1.79
C LEU A 176 2.74 -29.96 -2.64
N VAL A 177 3.18 -30.01 -3.90
CA VAL A 177 3.17 -28.85 -4.81
C VAL A 177 1.82 -28.71 -5.54
N ASP A 178 1.14 -29.83 -5.77
CA ASP A 178 0.02 -29.94 -6.72
C ASP A 178 -1.36 -29.58 -6.15
N TRP A 179 -1.48 -29.17 -4.89
CA TRP A 179 -2.78 -28.87 -4.28
C TRP A 179 -3.59 -27.78 -5.03
N ILE A 180 -2.93 -26.79 -5.65
CA ILE A 180 -3.59 -25.79 -6.52
C ILE A 180 -3.92 -26.39 -7.89
N GLU A 181 -3.02 -27.20 -8.44
CA GLU A 181 -3.23 -27.84 -9.74
C GLU A 181 -4.45 -28.75 -9.67
N ASP A 182 -4.53 -29.63 -8.67
CA ASP A 182 -5.65 -30.53 -8.42
C ASP A 182 -6.98 -29.78 -8.28
N ALA A 183 -6.98 -28.63 -7.60
CA ALA A 183 -8.17 -27.76 -7.52
C ALA A 183 -8.56 -27.19 -8.89
N SER A 184 -7.59 -26.93 -9.77
CA SER A 184 -7.81 -26.36 -11.11
C SER A 184 -8.11 -27.40 -12.21
N MET A 185 -7.73 -28.67 -12.01
CA MET A 185 -7.95 -29.75 -12.98
C MET A 185 -9.44 -30.01 -13.25
N GLY A 186 -10.32 -29.70 -12.29
CA GLY A 186 -11.78 -29.80 -12.49
C GLY A 186 -12.37 -28.72 -13.41
N LEU A 187 -11.60 -27.68 -13.73
CA LEU A 187 -12.09 -26.48 -14.40
C LEU A 187 -11.51 -26.31 -15.82
N LEU A 188 -10.33 -26.89 -16.09
CA LEU A 188 -9.59 -26.70 -17.33
C LEU A 188 -9.53 -27.98 -18.18
N PRO A 189 -9.77 -27.90 -19.50
CA PRO A 189 -9.70 -29.05 -20.38
C PRO A 189 -8.24 -29.49 -20.60
N VAL A 190 -8.05 -30.79 -20.83
CA VAL A 190 -6.78 -31.37 -21.30
C VAL A 190 -6.75 -31.31 -22.82
N VAL A 191 -5.75 -30.64 -23.39
CA VAL A 191 -5.60 -30.48 -24.85
C VAL A 191 -4.35 -31.21 -25.30
N GLY A 192 -4.49 -32.17 -26.21
CA GLY A 192 -3.35 -32.92 -26.76
C GLY A 192 -2.58 -33.76 -25.74
N GLY A 193 -3.21 -34.17 -24.64
CA GLY A 193 -2.57 -34.94 -23.56
C GLY A 193 -1.77 -34.09 -22.56
N ILE A 194 -1.74 -32.76 -22.73
CA ILE A 194 -1.10 -31.82 -21.81
C ILE A 194 -2.20 -31.13 -20.98
N SER A 195 -2.02 -31.11 -19.66
CA SER A 195 -2.88 -30.34 -18.77
C SER A 195 -2.61 -28.85 -18.96
N LEU A 196 -3.67 -28.08 -19.27
CA LEU A 196 -3.56 -26.62 -19.36
C LEU A 196 -3.49 -25.94 -17.98
N ALA A 197 -3.73 -26.68 -16.90
CA ALA A 197 -3.70 -26.18 -15.53
C ALA A 197 -2.33 -25.63 -15.15
N THR A 198 -1.27 -26.43 -15.30
CA THR A 198 0.10 -26.04 -14.93
C THR A 198 0.62 -24.80 -15.68
N PRO A 199 0.54 -24.70 -17.04
CA PRO A 199 1.02 -23.52 -17.75
C PRO A 199 0.17 -22.27 -17.44
N LEU A 200 -1.14 -22.43 -17.23
CA LEU A 200 -2.00 -21.33 -16.81
C LEU A 200 -1.62 -20.84 -15.40
N LEU A 201 -1.37 -21.76 -14.47
CA LEU A 201 -0.95 -21.43 -13.11
C LEU A 201 0.38 -20.67 -13.11
N LEU A 202 1.38 -21.14 -13.88
CA LEU A 202 2.65 -20.42 -14.06
C LEU A 202 2.46 -19.03 -14.66
N THR A 203 1.54 -18.89 -15.62
CA THR A 203 1.21 -17.59 -16.23
C THR A 203 0.58 -16.65 -15.21
N VAL A 204 -0.35 -17.14 -14.39
CA VAL A 204 -1.02 -16.35 -13.35
C VAL A 204 -0.03 -15.93 -12.28
N VAL A 205 0.78 -16.87 -11.76
CA VAL A 205 1.82 -16.56 -10.76
C VAL A 205 2.82 -15.55 -11.31
N GLY A 206 3.28 -15.74 -12.55
CA GLY A 206 4.18 -14.80 -13.22
C GLY A 206 3.57 -13.42 -13.40
N LYS A 207 2.28 -13.34 -13.79
CA LYS A 207 1.57 -12.06 -13.95
C LYS A 207 1.35 -11.34 -12.63
N ILE A 208 1.06 -12.07 -11.55
CA ILE A 208 0.95 -11.49 -10.20
C ILE A 208 2.32 -10.97 -9.75
N ALA A 209 3.38 -11.75 -9.92
CA ALA A 209 4.73 -11.32 -9.56
C ALA A 209 5.20 -10.10 -10.38
N ASP A 210 4.89 -10.07 -11.68
CA ASP A 210 5.14 -8.92 -12.55
C ASP A 210 4.37 -7.68 -12.07
N SER A 211 3.10 -7.85 -11.68
CA SER A 211 2.29 -6.75 -11.12
C SER A 211 2.89 -6.17 -9.84
N LEU A 212 3.54 -6.98 -9.00
CA LEU A 212 4.23 -6.51 -7.79
C LEU A 212 5.47 -5.67 -8.12
N ASN A 213 6.21 -6.00 -9.17
CA ASN A 213 7.35 -5.18 -9.64
C ASN A 213 6.89 -3.82 -10.16
N HIS A 214 5.68 -3.75 -10.73
CA HIS A 214 5.06 -2.54 -11.24
C HIS A 214 4.22 -1.79 -10.20
N LEU A 215 4.10 -2.31 -8.98
CA LEU A 215 3.33 -1.70 -7.90
C LEU A 215 4.09 -0.53 -7.26
N VAL A 216 3.50 0.66 -7.31
CA VAL A 216 4.06 1.88 -6.73
C VAL A 216 3.22 2.40 -5.57
N PHE A 217 3.88 2.72 -4.46
CA PHE A 217 3.28 3.32 -3.28
C PHE A 217 3.39 4.86 -3.34
N THR A 218 2.25 5.55 -3.32
CA THR A 218 2.18 7.02 -3.48
C THR A 218 2.00 7.77 -2.16
N MET A 219 2.00 7.07 -1.02
CA MET A 219 1.87 7.69 0.30
C MET A 219 2.91 8.80 0.51
N PRO A 220 2.53 9.98 1.06
CA PRO A 220 1.24 10.31 1.71
C PRO A 220 0.09 10.71 0.77
N PHE A 221 0.30 10.78 -0.54
CA PHE A 221 -0.72 11.19 -1.50
C PHE A 221 -1.58 10.00 -1.93
N LEU A 222 -2.83 10.27 -2.33
CA LEU A 222 -3.61 9.28 -3.06
C LEU A 222 -3.06 9.12 -4.48
N PRO A 223 -3.14 7.92 -5.06
CA PRO A 223 -2.72 7.68 -6.44
C PRO A 223 -3.34 8.61 -7.48
N SER A 224 -4.59 9.05 -7.25
CA SER A 224 -5.29 10.00 -8.13
C SER A 224 -4.76 11.43 -8.09
N GLU A 225 -3.92 11.79 -7.12
CA GLU A 225 -3.36 13.15 -7.01
C GLU A 225 -2.15 13.37 -7.95
N GLY A 226 -1.72 12.33 -8.66
CA GLY A 226 -0.60 12.41 -9.58
C GLY A 226 -0.90 13.30 -10.79
N ILE A 227 -0.09 14.34 -10.98
CA ILE A 227 -0.20 15.25 -12.12
C ILE A 227 0.87 14.88 -13.16
N PRO A 228 0.52 14.64 -14.43
CA PRO A 228 1.51 14.38 -15.46
C PRO A 228 2.35 15.63 -15.72
N GLY A 229 3.67 15.45 -15.76
CA GLY A 229 4.63 16.50 -16.03
C GLY A 229 5.83 15.97 -16.80
N LYS A 230 6.81 16.84 -17.04
CA LYS A 230 8.08 16.49 -17.66
C LYS A 230 9.20 16.91 -16.73
N ALA A 231 10.13 16.00 -16.45
CA ALA A 231 11.32 16.29 -15.65
C ALA A 231 12.56 15.76 -16.35
N ILE A 232 13.70 16.37 -16.05
CA ILE A 232 15.00 15.94 -16.56
C ILE A 232 15.54 14.90 -15.59
N ILE A 233 15.61 13.64 -16.03
CA ILE A 233 16.17 12.53 -15.25
C ILE A 233 17.34 11.96 -16.04
N ASN A 234 18.53 11.98 -15.42
CA ASN A 234 19.78 11.51 -16.04
C ASN A 234 20.13 12.21 -17.37
N GLY A 235 19.75 13.48 -17.52
CA GLY A 235 20.02 14.27 -18.73
C GLY A 235 18.93 14.19 -19.81
N ASP A 236 17.98 13.26 -19.68
CA ASP A 236 16.88 13.09 -20.63
C ASP A 236 15.56 13.68 -20.11
N ILE A 237 14.78 14.29 -21.00
CA ILE A 237 13.43 14.76 -20.70
C ILE A 237 12.50 13.56 -20.68
N LYS A 238 12.07 13.15 -19.48
CA LYS A 238 11.15 12.03 -19.28
C LYS A 238 9.78 12.51 -18.81
N ASN A 239 8.75 11.75 -19.19
CA ASN A 239 7.41 11.94 -18.66
C ASN A 239 7.39 11.42 -17.21
N VAL A 240 6.94 12.26 -16.29
CA VAL A 240 6.88 11.96 -14.86
C VAL A 240 5.48 12.23 -14.32
N LEU A 241 5.14 11.54 -13.24
CA LEU A 241 3.97 11.82 -12.43
C LEU A 241 4.43 12.57 -11.18
N ILE A 242 3.93 13.79 -10.98
CA ILE A 242 4.34 14.69 -9.92
C ILE A 242 3.25 14.73 -8.85
N PHE A 243 3.65 14.50 -7.60
CA PHE A 243 2.86 14.68 -6.41
C PHE A 243 3.40 15.88 -5.65
N ARG A 244 2.54 16.86 -5.35
CA ARG A 244 2.93 18.14 -4.74
C ARG A 244 1.79 18.74 -3.94
N TYR A 245 2.11 19.79 -3.19
CA TYR A 245 1.21 20.46 -2.23
C TYR A 245 0.84 19.56 -1.04
N LEU A 246 -0.23 19.90 -0.33
CA LEU A 246 -0.75 19.14 0.80
C LEU A 246 -1.58 17.96 0.30
N PRO A 247 -1.35 16.73 0.81
CA PRO A 247 -2.17 15.58 0.46
C PRO A 247 -3.67 15.80 0.75
N ILE A 248 -4.55 15.38 -0.16
CA ILE A 248 -6.00 15.57 0.02
C ILE A 248 -6.53 14.91 1.30
N LEU A 249 -5.90 13.82 1.73
CA LEU A 249 -6.27 13.08 2.94
C LEU A 249 -6.13 13.93 4.21
N TRP A 250 -5.20 14.88 4.24
CA TRP A 250 -4.98 15.78 5.38
C TRP A 250 -5.98 16.94 5.45
N TYR A 251 -6.73 17.20 4.37
CA TYR A 251 -7.89 18.09 4.43
C TYR A 251 -9.12 17.39 4.98
N LYS A 252 -9.23 16.07 4.76
CA LYS A 252 -10.39 15.26 5.16
C LYS A 252 -10.25 14.71 6.59
N TYR A 253 -9.04 14.33 6.97
CA TYR A 253 -8.71 13.77 8.28
C TYR A 253 -7.62 14.61 8.96
N PRO A 254 -7.62 14.70 10.30
CA PRO A 254 -6.57 15.42 11.00
C PRO A 254 -5.22 14.76 10.74
N ILE A 255 -4.19 15.59 10.62
CA ILE A 255 -2.82 15.14 10.41
C ILE A 255 -2.40 14.29 11.62
N PRO A 256 -1.84 13.08 11.41
CA PRO A 256 -1.35 12.24 12.50
C PRO A 256 -0.48 13.01 13.49
N ASN A 257 -0.71 12.79 14.79
CA ASN A 257 -0.01 13.54 15.83
C ASN A 257 1.52 13.29 15.79
N GLU A 258 1.95 12.10 15.39
CA GLU A 258 3.38 11.76 15.21
C GLU A 258 4.09 12.71 14.23
N ILE A 259 3.42 13.05 13.12
CA ILE A 259 3.95 13.98 12.12
C ILE A 259 3.99 15.40 12.67
N ARG A 260 2.93 15.81 13.38
CA ARG A 260 2.85 17.14 14.01
C ARG A 260 3.94 17.32 15.08
N GLU A 261 4.20 16.28 15.88
CA GLU A 261 5.30 16.25 16.84
C GLU A 261 6.65 16.39 16.14
N PHE A 262 6.90 15.60 15.09
CA PHE A 262 8.12 15.69 14.29
C PHE A 262 8.35 17.10 13.71
N TRP A 263 7.30 17.75 13.18
CA TRP A 263 7.40 19.13 12.70
C TRP A 263 7.69 20.14 13.82
N TYR A 264 7.19 19.90 15.02
CA TYR A 264 7.43 20.81 16.15
C TYR A 264 8.82 20.62 16.78
N SER A 265 9.29 19.38 16.92
CA SER A 265 10.56 19.08 17.58
C SER A 265 11.76 19.09 16.65
N GLU A 266 11.67 18.45 15.49
CA GLU A 266 12.82 18.18 14.63
C GLU A 266 12.90 19.15 13.43
N ARG A 267 11.75 19.48 12.82
CA ARG A 267 11.69 20.30 11.60
C ARG A 267 10.72 21.50 11.71
N PRO A 268 11.04 22.51 12.53
CA PRO A 268 10.18 23.69 12.72
C PRO A 268 10.09 24.58 11.47
N ASP A 269 11.01 24.42 10.52
CA ASP A 269 10.96 25.04 9.21
C ASP A 269 9.74 24.58 8.39
N ILE A 270 9.44 23.28 8.42
CA ILE A 270 8.25 22.69 7.79
C ILE A 270 7.00 23.23 8.47
N LEU A 271 6.96 23.26 9.81
CA LEU A 271 5.83 23.79 10.56
C LEU A 271 5.52 25.23 10.17
N LYS A 272 6.55 26.10 10.14
CA LYS A 272 6.41 27.51 9.77
C LYS A 272 5.93 27.68 8.33
N TYR A 273 6.41 26.84 7.42
CA TYR A 273 5.92 26.84 6.05
C TYR A 273 4.46 26.41 5.96
N MET A 274 4.07 25.31 6.62
CA MET A 274 2.71 24.80 6.58
C MET A 274 1.71 25.83 7.13
N GLN A 275 2.05 26.45 8.27
CA GLN A 275 1.24 27.51 8.86
C GLN A 275 1.08 28.73 7.94
N LYS A 276 2.14 29.12 7.22
CA LYS A 276 2.11 30.27 6.31
C LYS A 276 1.43 29.97 4.97
N ALA A 277 1.70 28.80 4.39
CA ALA A 277 1.19 28.41 3.08
C ALA A 277 -0.30 28.04 3.14
N TYR A 278 -0.74 27.48 4.26
CA TYR A 278 -2.11 27.00 4.48
C TYR A 278 -2.84 27.77 5.59
N GLU A 279 -2.47 29.02 5.84
CA GLU A 279 -3.08 29.89 6.86
C GLU A 279 -4.60 30.03 6.68
N ASN A 280 -5.05 30.03 5.42
CA ASN A 280 -6.46 30.16 5.05
C ASN A 280 -7.27 28.87 5.24
N VAL A 281 -6.62 27.75 5.58
CA VAL A 281 -7.27 26.45 5.74
C VAL A 281 -7.32 26.14 7.24
N ASP A 282 -8.51 25.78 7.73
CA ASP A 282 -8.75 25.43 9.13
C ASP A 282 -8.20 24.03 9.47
N ILE A 283 -6.88 23.88 9.40
CA ILE A 283 -6.15 22.65 9.70
C ILE A 283 -5.27 22.87 10.92
N GLN A 284 -5.33 21.91 11.83
CA GLN A 284 -4.52 21.91 13.04
C GLN A 284 -3.12 21.34 12.76
N PHE A 285 -2.10 22.22 12.73
CA PHE A 285 -0.70 21.81 12.52
C PHE A 285 0.07 21.56 13.82
N LEU A 286 -0.40 22.11 14.95
CA LEU A 286 0.29 21.99 16.23
C LEU A 286 0.05 20.60 16.87
N PRO A 287 1.00 20.05 17.64
CA PRO A 287 0.83 18.79 18.35
C PRO A 287 -0.23 18.87 19.46
N ASP A 288 -0.94 17.76 19.70
CA ASP A 288 -2.03 17.68 20.67
C ASP A 288 -1.58 18.06 22.09
N ARG A 289 -0.31 17.81 22.44
CA ARG A 289 0.28 18.20 23.73
C ARG A 289 0.17 19.71 23.97
N ILE A 290 0.45 20.52 22.95
CA ILE A 290 0.45 21.99 23.05
C ILE A 290 -0.98 22.51 23.09
N ILE A 291 -1.88 21.92 22.31
CA ILE A 291 -3.29 22.29 22.28
C ILE A 291 -3.95 22.02 23.63
N LYS A 292 -3.77 20.81 24.17
CA LYS A 292 -4.30 20.43 25.49
C LYS A 292 -3.72 21.31 26.61
N ALA A 293 -2.44 21.68 26.51
CA ALA A 293 -1.83 22.60 27.47
C ALA A 293 -2.45 24.01 27.38
N ASN A 294 -2.68 24.53 26.18
CA ASN A 294 -3.30 25.84 25.97
C ASN A 294 -4.77 25.86 26.41
N GLU A 295 -5.53 24.80 26.12
CA GLU A 295 -6.90 24.62 26.59
C GLU A 295 -6.94 24.62 28.13
N PHE A 296 -6.05 23.85 28.77
CA PHE A 296 -5.93 23.83 30.23
C PHE A 296 -5.63 25.22 30.80
N ILE A 297 -4.65 25.94 30.23
CA ILE A 297 -4.31 27.31 30.65
C ILE A 297 -5.50 28.27 30.48
N SER A 298 -6.27 28.15 29.39
CA SER A 298 -7.44 28.99 29.13
C SER A 298 -8.60 28.75 30.09
N THR A 299 -8.69 27.57 30.69
CA THR A 299 -9.72 27.21 31.69
C THR A 299 -9.37 27.62 33.12
N LEU A 300 -8.16 28.13 33.36
CA LEU A 300 -7.78 28.65 34.67
C LEU A 300 -8.49 30.00 34.92
N PRO A 301 -9.17 30.19 36.07
CA PRO A 301 -9.81 31.47 36.38
C PRO A 301 -8.75 32.57 36.48
N ILE A 302 -8.93 33.63 35.70
CA ILE A 302 -8.11 34.84 35.76
C ILE A 302 -8.40 35.51 37.12
N TYR A 303 -7.62 35.19 38.14
CA TYR A 303 -7.54 36.00 39.33
C TYR A 303 -6.72 37.26 39.00
N ASP A 304 -7.32 38.43 39.22
CA ASP A 304 -6.74 39.76 39.02
C ASP A 304 -5.30 39.85 39.55
N VAL A 305 -4.33 40.01 38.64
CA VAL A 305 -2.89 40.08 38.91
C VAL A 305 -2.48 41.48 39.39
N ASN A 306 -3.32 42.15 40.18
CA ASN A 306 -2.97 43.45 40.76
C ASN A 306 -2.33 43.35 42.15
N HIS A 307 -2.17 42.13 42.68
CA HIS A 307 -1.58 41.93 44.02
C HIS A 307 -0.30 41.08 44.09
N LEU A 308 0.29 40.68 42.95
CA LEU A 308 1.45 39.78 42.94
C LEU A 308 2.72 40.44 42.37
N GLY A 309 3.14 41.54 42.99
CA GLY A 309 4.43 42.20 42.74
C GLY A 309 5.68 41.39 43.13
N SER A 310 5.56 40.08 43.41
CA SER A 310 6.66 39.24 43.91
C SER A 310 6.89 37.92 43.15
N TYR A 311 6.25 37.70 42.00
CA TYR A 311 6.36 36.42 41.25
C TYR A 311 7.08 36.54 39.90
N ILE A 312 7.62 37.71 39.56
CA ILE A 312 8.35 37.93 38.31
C ILE A 312 9.70 37.18 38.28
N ASP A 313 10.20 36.71 39.43
CA ASP A 313 11.49 35.98 39.53
C ASP A 313 11.42 34.47 39.21
N LEU A 314 10.22 33.91 39.01
CA LEU A 314 10.07 32.49 38.63
C LEU A 314 10.11 32.26 37.11
N LYS A 315 9.84 33.30 36.32
CA LYS A 315 9.82 33.19 34.85
C LYS A 315 11.21 33.12 34.24
N THR A 316 12.23 33.61 34.94
CA THR A 316 13.64 33.55 34.54
C THR A 316 14.28 32.21 34.88
N ASN A 317 13.87 31.54 35.96
CA ASN A 317 14.43 30.24 36.36
C ASN A 317 13.85 29.04 35.61
N LEU A 318 12.63 29.15 35.05
CA LEU A 318 12.02 28.07 34.25
C LEU A 318 12.59 27.95 32.82
N LEU A 319 13.28 28.98 32.32
CA LEU A 319 13.97 28.93 31.03
C LEU A 319 15.34 28.22 31.11
N THR A 320 15.80 27.87 32.32
CA THR A 320 17.12 27.27 32.56
C THR A 320 17.08 25.77 32.88
N ILE A 321 15.89 25.18 33.06
CA ILE A 321 15.73 23.73 33.33
C ILE A 321 15.68 22.96 32.01
N ASN A 322 16.73 23.13 31.21
CA ASN A 322 17.13 22.13 30.23
C ASN A 322 18.02 21.13 30.98
N ASN A 323 17.43 20.15 31.69
CA ASN A 323 18.06 18.86 31.97
C ASN A 323 17.03 17.85 32.47
N ARG A 324 16.99 16.72 31.78
CA ARG A 324 15.98 15.65 31.79
C ARG A 324 15.95 14.79 33.06
N VAL A 325 16.47 15.26 34.20
CA VAL A 325 16.74 14.45 35.40
C VAL A 325 15.82 14.76 36.59
N GLU A 326 15.29 15.98 36.72
CA GLU A 326 14.52 16.36 37.93
C GLU A 326 13.01 16.04 37.88
N LEU A 327 12.46 15.69 36.72
CA LEU A 327 11.04 15.31 36.61
C LEU A 327 10.74 13.94 37.22
N GLN A 328 11.72 13.05 37.32
CA GLN A 328 11.53 11.72 37.94
C GLN A 328 11.44 11.83 39.47
N GLU A 329 12.25 12.69 40.10
CA GLU A 329 12.24 12.90 41.55
C GLU A 329 10.98 13.64 42.05
N LEU A 330 10.40 14.50 41.22
CA LEU A 330 9.12 15.16 41.52
C LEU A 330 7.93 14.18 41.47
N PHE A 331 7.97 13.19 40.57
CA PHE A 331 6.94 12.14 40.53
C PHE A 331 7.07 11.19 41.74
N ASP A 332 8.28 10.81 42.13
CA ASP A 332 8.50 9.91 43.27
C ASP A 332 8.18 10.56 44.63
N SER A 333 8.43 11.87 44.79
CA SER A 333 8.06 12.60 46.01
C SER A 333 6.55 12.86 46.13
N SER A 334 5.83 12.99 45.00
CA SER A 334 4.38 13.14 45.02
C SER A 334 3.65 11.86 45.48
N ASN A 335 4.16 10.69 45.09
CA ASN A 335 3.58 9.40 45.49
C ASN A 335 3.82 9.08 46.97
N SER A 336 4.94 9.52 47.57
CA SER A 336 5.18 9.33 49.00
C SER A 336 4.24 10.19 49.86
N ILE A 337 3.90 11.41 49.41
CA ILE A 337 3.00 12.31 50.14
C ILE A 337 1.55 11.78 50.10
N ILE A 338 1.12 11.18 48.99
CA ILE A 338 -0.22 10.57 48.86
C ILE A 338 -0.34 9.33 49.77
N HIS A 339 0.69 8.48 49.86
CA HIS A 339 0.68 7.34 50.78
C HIS A 339 0.68 7.76 52.26
N THR A 340 1.29 8.91 52.60
CA THR A 340 1.32 9.42 53.97
C THR A 340 -0.02 10.02 54.39
N LEU A 341 -0.75 10.66 53.45
CA LEU A 341 -2.09 11.20 53.71
C LEU A 341 -3.17 10.12 53.84
N ILE A 342 -3.03 8.98 53.15
CA ILE A 342 -3.97 7.85 53.26
C ILE A 342 -3.78 7.09 54.60
N GLY A 343 -2.57 7.06 55.16
CA GLY A 343 -2.29 6.43 56.45
C GLY A 343 -2.82 7.19 57.67
N ILE A 344 -3.08 8.50 57.56
CA ILE A 344 -3.59 9.34 58.65
C ILE A 344 -5.12 9.27 58.79
N PHE A 345 -5.83 8.76 57.77
CA PHE A 345 -7.30 8.66 57.77
C PHE A 345 -7.86 7.30 58.25
N ILE A 346 -7.03 6.33 58.65
CA ILE A 346 -7.46 4.99 59.10
C ILE A 346 -6.94 4.63 60.52
N SER A 347 -6.79 5.61 61.43
CA SER A 347 -6.62 5.33 62.87
C SER A 347 -7.78 5.86 63.71
#